data_AF-A0A2W6P719-F1
#
_entry.id   AF-A0A2W6P719-F1
#
_cell.length_a   1.000
_cell.length_b   1.000
_cell.length_c   1.000
_cell.angle_alpha   90.00
_cell.angle_beta   90.00
_cell.angle_gamma   90.00
#
_symmetry.space_group_name_H-M   'P 1'
#
loop_
_entity.id
_entity.type
_entity.pdbx_description
1 polymer ?
#
loop_
_entity_poly.entity_id
_entity_poly.type
_entity_poly.pdbx_seq_one_letter_code
_entity_poly.pdbx_strand_id
1 'polypeptide(L)'
;LERYHEAVPHYQPALSGIFAHEAAMMLSLAQAQFAIQEFAACQQTLEDVMRYNPDFQSADGHLLFARTLAAQEKYADAESEFEVLISYYPGPQARIYYAEMLAKMSRLREANEQYVAVVDTAKRSRPHYRKHHREWIKTANERLKQSVVQ
;
A
#
# COMPACT_ATOMS: atom_id res chain seq x y z
N LEU A 1 1.01 2.08 -17.74
CA LEU A 1 0.19 3.26 -17.35
C LEU A 1 -1.05 3.37 -18.24
N GLU A 2 -0.92 3.20 -19.57
CA GLU A 2 -2.03 3.22 -20.54
C GLU A 2 -3.22 2.29 -20.17
N ARG A 3 -2.95 1.04 -19.75
CA ARG A 3 -4.00 0.09 -19.34
C ARG A 3 -4.88 0.51 -18.16
N TYR A 4 -4.42 1.41 -17.28
CA TYR A 4 -5.22 1.83 -16.11
C TYR A 4 -6.10 3.04 -16.42
N HIS A 5 -5.61 3.95 -17.25
CA HIS A 5 -6.38 5.11 -17.70
C HIS A 5 -7.58 4.71 -18.57
N GLU A 6 -7.42 3.66 -19.37
CA GLU A 6 -8.53 3.07 -20.14
C GLU A 6 -9.50 2.27 -19.25
N ALA A 7 -9.06 1.74 -18.11
CA ALA A 7 -9.88 0.86 -17.29
C ALA A 7 -10.89 1.59 -16.39
N VAL A 8 -10.55 2.79 -15.87
CA VAL A 8 -11.44 3.56 -14.98
C VAL A 8 -12.82 3.83 -15.62
N PRO A 9 -12.91 4.32 -16.88
CA PRO A 9 -14.20 4.52 -17.56
C PRO A 9 -14.99 3.23 -17.80
N HIS A 10 -14.34 2.05 -17.79
CA HIS A 10 -15.02 0.76 -17.95
C HIS A 10 -15.53 0.19 -16.62
N TYR A 11 -14.85 0.48 -15.50
CA TYR A 11 -15.29 0.02 -14.18
C TYR A 11 -16.56 0.74 -13.70
N GLN A 12 -16.70 2.04 -13.96
CA GLN A 12 -17.84 2.83 -13.47
C GLN A 12 -19.20 2.34 -14.00
N PRO A 13 -19.40 2.07 -15.31
CA PRO A 13 -20.63 1.47 -15.80
C PRO A 13 -20.82 0.01 -15.35
N ALA A 14 -19.72 -0.72 -15.13
CA ALA A 14 -19.77 -2.11 -14.69
C ALA A 14 -20.20 -2.25 -13.22
N LEU A 15 -19.97 -1.23 -12.38
CA LEU A 15 -20.52 -1.09 -11.04
C LEU A 15 -21.97 -0.56 -11.07
N SER A 16 -22.85 -1.25 -11.80
CA SER A 16 -24.27 -0.93 -11.86
C SER A 16 -25.13 -2.16 -11.57
N GLY A 17 -26.38 -1.93 -11.17
CA GLY A 17 -27.32 -3.00 -10.84
C GLY A 17 -26.79 -3.90 -9.72
N ILE A 18 -26.71 -5.20 -9.98
CA ILE A 18 -26.37 -6.23 -8.97
C ILE A 18 -24.89 -6.13 -8.53
N PHE A 19 -24.02 -5.53 -9.34
CA PHE A 19 -22.58 -5.41 -9.07
C PHE A 19 -22.17 -4.09 -8.44
N ALA A 20 -23.13 -3.19 -8.16
CA ALA A 20 -22.85 -1.84 -7.68
C ALA A 20 -21.97 -1.77 -6.41
N HIS A 21 -21.98 -2.83 -5.60
CA HIS A 21 -21.20 -2.93 -4.37
C HIS A 21 -20.31 -4.18 -4.31
N GLU A 22 -20.01 -4.82 -5.43
CA GLU A 22 -19.13 -6.00 -5.43
C GLU A 22 -17.70 -5.59 -5.05
N ALA A 23 -17.24 -6.04 -3.87
CA ALA A 23 -15.96 -5.63 -3.28
C ALA A 23 -14.75 -5.78 -4.22
N ALA A 24 -14.66 -6.88 -4.96
CA ALA A 24 -13.55 -7.15 -5.88
C ALA A 24 -13.49 -6.16 -7.06
N MET A 25 -14.65 -5.78 -7.60
CA MET A 25 -14.74 -4.80 -8.68
C MET A 25 -14.41 -3.40 -8.17
N MET A 26 -14.93 -3.03 -6.99
CA MET A 26 -14.63 -1.75 -6.36
C MET A 26 -13.13 -1.63 -6.01
N LEU A 27 -12.50 -2.71 -5.54
CA LEU A 27 -11.05 -2.72 -5.29
C LEU A 27 -10.24 -2.55 -6.58
N SER A 28 -10.68 -3.18 -7.67
CA SER A 28 -10.05 -3.00 -9.00
C SER A 28 -10.16 -1.55 -9.48
N LEU A 29 -11.32 -0.90 -9.27
CA LEU A 29 -11.51 0.52 -9.54
C LEU A 29 -10.56 1.39 -8.69
N ALA A 30 -10.48 1.13 -7.37
CA ALA A 30 -9.58 1.84 -6.48
C ALA A 30 -8.11 1.72 -6.91
N GLN A 31 -7.67 0.53 -7.34
CA GLN A 31 -6.32 0.31 -7.87
C GLN A 31 -6.06 1.13 -9.14
N ALA A 32 -7.03 1.17 -10.05
CA ALA A 32 -6.92 1.95 -11.28
C ALA A 32 -6.87 3.46 -10.99
N GLN A 33 -7.74 3.97 -10.10
CA GLN A 33 -7.73 5.37 -9.65
C GLN A 33 -6.39 5.75 -9.02
N PHE A 34 -5.84 4.91 -8.13
CA PHE A 34 -4.51 5.15 -7.55
C PHE A 34 -3.43 5.21 -8.63
N ALA A 35 -3.47 4.32 -9.62
CA ALA A 35 -2.46 4.25 -10.68
C ALA A 35 -2.46 5.49 -11.59
N ILE A 36 -3.61 6.17 -11.73
CA ILE A 36 -3.74 7.44 -12.47
C ILE A 36 -3.66 8.67 -11.55
N GLN A 37 -3.27 8.50 -10.28
CA GLN A 37 -3.10 9.55 -9.27
C GLN A 37 -4.39 10.27 -8.85
N GLU A 38 -5.55 9.67 -9.10
CA GLU A 38 -6.85 10.15 -8.62
C GLU A 38 -7.06 9.71 -7.15
N PHE A 39 -6.20 10.19 -6.26
CA PHE A 39 -6.11 9.69 -4.89
C PHE A 39 -7.37 9.96 -4.05
N ALA A 40 -8.04 11.10 -4.25
CA ALA A 40 -9.29 11.40 -3.56
C ALA A 40 -10.41 10.42 -3.97
N ALA A 41 -10.51 10.10 -5.27
CA ALA A 41 -11.48 9.12 -5.78
C ALA A 41 -11.16 7.70 -5.30
N CYS A 42 -9.88 7.34 -5.26
CA CYS A 42 -9.39 6.09 -4.70
C CYS A 42 -9.78 5.95 -3.22
N GLN A 43 -9.58 7.00 -2.43
CA GLN A 43 -9.96 7.01 -1.02
C GLN A 43 -11.46 6.76 -0.85
N GLN A 44 -12.30 7.53 -1.56
CA GLN A 44 -13.76 7.37 -1.49
C GLN A 44 -14.18 5.95 -1.86
N THR A 45 -13.59 5.37 -2.91
CA THR A 45 -13.92 4.02 -3.36
C THR A 45 -13.55 2.97 -2.31
N LEU A 46 -12.41 3.13 -1.63
CA LEU A 46 -11.98 2.22 -0.56
C LEU A 46 -12.84 2.35 0.70
N GLU A 47 -13.25 3.57 1.06
CA GLU A 47 -14.21 3.80 2.14
C GLU A 47 -15.57 3.17 1.83
N ASP A 48 -16.02 3.26 0.57
CA ASP A 48 -17.23 2.59 0.12
C ASP A 48 -17.09 1.06 0.18
N VAL A 49 -15.93 0.49 -0.15
CA VAL A 49 -15.67 -0.95 0.05
C VAL A 49 -15.87 -1.32 1.52
N MET A 50 -15.26 -0.59 2.44
CA MET A 50 -15.38 -0.86 3.88
C MET A 50 -16.83 -0.70 4.38
N ARG A 51 -17.55 0.30 3.85
CA ARG A 51 -18.93 0.60 4.24
C ARG A 51 -19.93 -0.45 3.74
N TYR A 52 -19.84 -0.84 2.47
CA TYR A 52 -20.80 -1.75 1.84
C TYR A 52 -20.42 -3.24 2.01
N ASN A 53 -19.16 -3.53 2.31
CA ASN A 53 -18.64 -4.88 2.47
C ASN A 53 -17.83 -5.02 3.79
N PRO A 54 -18.46 -4.83 4.96
CA PRO A 54 -17.74 -4.83 6.25
C PRO A 54 -17.04 -6.17 6.57
N ASP A 55 -17.53 -7.28 6.01
CA ASP A 55 -16.92 -8.61 6.17
C ASP A 55 -15.79 -8.88 5.16
N PHE A 56 -15.58 -7.99 4.18
CA PHE A 56 -14.53 -8.15 3.18
C PHE A 56 -13.18 -7.65 3.71
N GLN A 57 -12.36 -8.60 4.15
CA GLN A 57 -11.01 -8.32 4.63
C GLN A 57 -9.99 -8.48 3.51
N SER A 58 -9.32 -7.39 3.14
CA SER A 58 -8.25 -7.40 2.14
C SER A 58 -7.03 -6.65 2.65
N ALA A 59 -6.00 -7.38 3.05
CA ALA A 59 -4.73 -6.78 3.48
C ALA A 59 -4.15 -5.85 2.40
N ASP A 60 -4.27 -6.22 1.12
CA ASP A 60 -3.86 -5.38 -0.01
C ASP A 60 -4.75 -4.14 -0.19
N GLY A 61 -6.05 -4.25 0.10
CA GLY A 61 -6.97 -3.11 0.11
C GLY A 61 -6.63 -2.10 1.21
N HIS A 62 -6.36 -2.57 2.42
CA HIS A 62 -5.89 -1.71 3.53
C HIS A 62 -4.54 -1.08 3.21
N LEU A 63 -3.61 -1.84 2.62
CA LEU A 63 -2.32 -1.28 2.19
C LEU A 63 -2.50 -0.21 1.11
N LEU A 64 -3.42 -0.41 0.16
CA LEU A 64 -3.75 0.61 -0.82
C LEU A 64 -4.32 1.86 -0.14
N PHE A 65 -5.21 1.71 0.85
CA PHE A 65 -5.78 2.82 1.61
C PHE A 65 -4.71 3.66 2.33
N ALA A 66 -3.81 3.03 3.08
CA ALA A 66 -2.70 3.72 3.75
C ALA A 66 -1.81 4.49 2.75
N ARG A 67 -1.51 3.88 1.60
CA ARG A 67 -0.74 4.53 0.52
C ARG A 67 -1.49 5.70 -0.10
N THR A 68 -2.81 5.59 -0.27
CA THR A 68 -3.68 6.66 -0.79
C THR A 68 -3.73 7.85 0.16
N LEU A 69 -3.79 7.62 1.47
CA LEU A 69 -3.69 8.67 2.49
C LEU A 69 -2.31 9.36 2.44
N ALA A 70 -1.23 8.57 2.38
CA ALA A 70 0.13 9.10 2.28
C ALA A 70 0.36 9.91 1.00
N ALA A 71 -0.24 9.51 -0.13
CA ALA A 71 -0.16 10.23 -1.40
C ALA A 71 -0.91 11.57 -1.38
N GLN A 72 -1.93 11.70 -0.53
CA GLN A 72 -2.65 12.95 -0.24
C GLN A 72 -2.01 13.76 0.90
N GLU A 73 -0.84 13.36 1.40
CA GLU A 73 -0.13 14.00 2.51
C GLU A 73 -0.91 14.01 3.83
N LYS A 74 -1.92 13.13 3.96
CA LYS A 74 -2.65 12.86 5.21
C LYS A 74 -1.81 11.95 6.12
N TYR A 75 -0.64 12.44 6.50
CA TYR A 75 0.40 11.60 7.10
C TYR A 75 0.02 10.97 8.44
N ALA A 76 -0.70 11.69 9.30
CA ALA A 76 -1.13 11.16 10.59
C ALA A 76 -2.09 9.96 10.45
N ASP A 77 -3.05 10.07 9.53
CA ASP A 77 -3.99 8.99 9.24
C ASP A 77 -3.26 7.81 8.59
N ALA A 78 -2.40 8.10 7.60
CA ALA A 78 -1.61 7.08 6.92
C ALA A 78 -0.68 6.32 7.88
N GLU A 79 -0.04 7.02 8.82
CA GLU A 79 0.82 6.44 9.85
C GLU A 79 0.05 5.47 10.75
N SER A 80 -1.13 5.89 11.24
CA SER A 80 -2.01 5.03 12.04
C SER A 80 -2.39 3.74 11.29
N GLU A 81 -2.75 3.86 10.01
CA GLU A 81 -3.06 2.70 9.16
C GLU A 81 -1.84 1.79 8.93
N PHE A 82 -0.66 2.37 8.68
CA PHE A 82 0.58 1.60 8.52
C PHE A 82 0.97 0.84 9.78
N GLU A 83 0.84 1.44 10.97
CA GLU A 83 1.15 0.79 12.24
C GLU A 83 0.27 -0.45 12.46
N VAL A 84 -1.02 -0.34 12.15
CA VAL A 84 -1.98 -1.45 12.19
C VAL A 84 -1.59 -2.53 11.16
N LEU A 85 -1.37 -2.14 9.90
CA LEU A 85 -0.95 -3.06 8.82
C LEU A 85 0.32 -3.84 9.16
N ILE A 86 1.29 -3.21 9.77
CA ILE A 86 2.58 -3.83 10.10
C ILE A 86 2.42 -5.03 11.05
N SER A 87 1.35 -5.07 11.84
CA SER A 87 1.07 -6.17 12.76
C SER A 87 0.59 -7.46 12.07
N TYR A 88 -0.03 -7.37 10.88
CA TYR A 88 -0.68 -8.52 10.23
C TYR A 88 -0.41 -8.67 8.73
N TYR A 89 0.10 -7.66 8.03
CA TYR A 89 0.26 -7.69 6.58
C TYR A 89 1.27 -8.77 6.16
N PRO A 90 0.95 -9.63 5.18
CA PRO A 90 1.83 -10.72 4.77
C PRO A 90 2.96 -10.19 3.89
N GLY A 91 4.09 -9.86 4.52
CA GLY A 91 5.34 -9.52 3.85
C GLY A 91 5.85 -8.11 4.14
N PRO A 92 6.95 -7.71 3.47
CA PRO A 92 7.64 -6.46 3.78
C PRO A 92 6.97 -5.20 3.25
N GLN A 93 5.99 -5.30 2.32
CA GLN A 93 5.47 -4.15 1.57
C GLN A 93 4.95 -3.03 2.50
N ALA A 94 4.18 -3.36 3.52
CA ALA A 94 3.66 -2.37 4.47
C ALA A 94 4.79 -1.55 5.13
N ARG A 95 5.85 -2.22 5.60
CA ARG A 95 7.02 -1.56 6.18
C ARG A 95 7.79 -0.72 5.17
N ILE A 96 7.92 -1.19 3.92
CA ILE A 96 8.60 -0.43 2.86
C ILE A 96 7.86 0.88 2.58
N TYR A 97 6.56 0.82 2.33
CA TYR A 97 5.78 2.01 2.03
C TYR A 97 5.70 2.98 3.21
N TYR A 98 5.61 2.45 4.43
CA TYR A 98 5.69 3.28 5.63
C TYR A 98 7.03 4.01 5.74
N ALA A 99 8.14 3.30 5.52
CA ALA A 99 9.48 3.88 5.52
C ALA A 99 9.65 4.97 4.45
N GLU A 100 9.07 4.78 3.26
CA GLU A 100 9.09 5.78 2.19
C GLU A 100 8.30 7.04 2.57
N MET A 101 7.14 6.90 3.23
CA MET A 101 6.38 8.02 3.75
C MET A 101 7.18 8.79 4.82
N LEU A 102 7.75 8.08 5.80
CA LEU A 102 8.59 8.66 6.84
C LEU A 102 9.78 9.43 6.25
N ALA A 103 10.43 8.87 5.23
CA ALA A 103 11.54 9.53 4.54
C ALA A 103 11.10 10.82 3.83
N LYS A 104 9.92 10.86 3.21
CA LYS A 104 9.36 12.09 2.62
C LYS A 104 9.12 13.18 3.67
N MET A 105 8.76 12.78 4.89
CA MET A 105 8.62 13.68 6.04
C MET A 105 9.96 14.03 6.70
N SER A 106 11.09 13.66 6.09
CA SER A 106 12.44 13.85 6.66
C SER A 106 12.67 13.12 8.00
N ARG A 107 11.83 12.13 8.35
CA ARG A 107 11.98 11.25 9.53
C ARG A 107 12.88 10.06 9.21
N LEU A 108 14.11 10.35 8.79
CA LEU A 108 15.04 9.36 8.23
C LEU A 108 15.42 8.26 9.22
N ARG A 109 15.54 8.58 10.52
CA ARG A 109 15.82 7.59 11.56
C ARG A 109 14.73 6.53 11.60
N GLU A 110 13.48 6.94 11.67
CA GLU A 110 12.33 6.04 11.78
C GLU A 110 12.13 5.25 10.48
N ALA A 111 12.37 5.89 9.32
CA ALA A 111 12.40 5.19 8.04
C ALA A 111 13.44 4.06 8.02
N ASN A 112 14.66 4.33 8.52
CA ASN A 112 15.72 3.34 8.62
C ASN A 112 15.34 2.18 9.57
N GLU A 113 14.68 2.46 10.68
CA GLU A 113 14.20 1.42 11.61
C GLU A 113 13.26 0.42 10.90
N GLN A 114 12.37 0.93 10.02
CA GLN A 114 11.49 0.07 9.22
C GLN A 114 12.24 -0.76 8.17
N TYR A 115 13.22 -0.17 7.46
CA TYR A 115 14.04 -0.91 6.50
C TYR A 115 14.90 -2.00 7.17
N VAL A 116 15.48 -1.70 8.34
CA VAL A 116 16.22 -2.68 9.15
C VAL A 116 15.31 -3.85 9.53
N ALA A 117 14.09 -3.57 10.00
CA ALA A 117 13.14 -4.62 10.33
C ALA A 117 12.86 -5.56 9.15
N VAL A 118 12.68 -5.02 7.93
CA VAL A 118 12.51 -5.84 6.71
C VAL A 118 13.72 -6.77 6.47
N VAL A 119 14.94 -6.22 6.56
CA VAL A 119 16.16 -6.97 6.32
C VAL A 119 16.37 -8.05 7.39
N ASP A 120 16.11 -7.74 8.66
CA ASP A 120 16.28 -8.67 9.76
C ASP A 120 15.24 -9.79 9.75
N THR A 121 13.99 -9.52 9.40
CA THR A 121 13.00 -10.56 9.12
C THR A 121 13.49 -11.48 8.00
N ALA A 122 14.01 -10.94 6.90
CA ALA A 122 14.51 -11.74 5.79
C ALA A 122 15.68 -12.66 6.15
N LYS A 123 16.60 -12.20 7.02
CA LYS A 123 17.73 -13.01 7.54
C LYS A 123 17.24 -14.21 8.35
N ARG A 124 16.20 -14.03 9.16
CA ARG A 124 15.63 -15.07 10.04
C ARG A 124 14.65 -16.02 9.33
N SER A 125 14.13 -15.61 8.18
CA SER A 125 13.15 -16.39 7.42
C SER A 125 13.74 -17.57 6.63
N ARG A 126 12.86 -18.43 6.09
CA ARG A 126 13.24 -19.54 5.20
C ARG A 126 13.70 -19.03 3.81
N PRO A 127 14.48 -19.82 3.04
CA PRO A 127 14.90 -19.44 1.69
C PRO A 127 13.77 -19.05 0.74
N HIS A 128 12.62 -19.74 0.81
CA HIS A 128 11.45 -19.43 -0.02
C HIS A 128 10.93 -18.00 0.20
N TYR A 129 10.86 -17.54 1.47
CA TYR A 129 10.45 -16.17 1.80
C TYR A 129 11.37 -15.14 1.16
N ARG A 130 12.69 -15.34 1.27
CA ARG A 130 13.69 -14.45 0.66
C ARG A 130 13.58 -14.42 -0.86
N LYS A 131 13.30 -15.57 -1.49
CA LYS A 131 13.09 -15.65 -2.94
C LYS A 131 11.83 -14.89 -3.35
N HIS A 132 10.73 -15.08 -2.62
CA HIS A 132 9.45 -14.46 -2.92
C HIS A 132 9.47 -12.93 -2.75
N HIS A 133 10.14 -12.42 -1.72
CA HIS A 133 10.24 -10.98 -1.45
C HIS A 133 11.58 -10.34 -1.84
N ARG A 134 12.30 -10.94 -2.79
CA ARG A 134 13.67 -10.54 -3.16
C ARG A 134 13.79 -9.06 -3.49
N GLU A 135 12.88 -8.54 -4.33
CA GLU A 135 12.93 -7.15 -4.76
C GLU A 135 12.68 -6.18 -3.60
N TRP A 136 11.74 -6.49 -2.70
CA TRP A 136 11.49 -5.68 -1.50
C TRP A 136 12.67 -5.66 -0.53
N ILE A 137 13.31 -6.82 -0.32
CA ILE A 137 14.51 -6.92 0.52
C ILE A 137 15.66 -6.12 -0.12
N LYS A 138 15.81 -6.19 -1.45
CA LYS A 138 16.79 -5.39 -2.18
C LYS A 138 16.53 -3.90 -1.99
N THR A 139 15.29 -3.43 -2.15
CA THR A 139 14.90 -2.04 -1.90
C THR A 139 15.29 -1.58 -0.50
N ALA A 140 14.97 -2.35 0.55
CA ALA A 140 15.37 -1.99 1.92
C ALA A 140 16.89 -1.82 2.08
N ASN A 141 17.68 -2.74 1.51
CA ASN A 141 19.15 -2.65 1.56
C ASN A 141 19.69 -1.44 0.80
N GLU A 142 19.10 -1.09 -0.35
CA GLU A 142 19.51 0.07 -1.14
C GLU A 142 19.20 1.38 -0.41
N ARG A 143 18.02 1.49 0.20
CA ARG A 143 17.63 2.66 1.01
C ARG A 143 18.54 2.85 2.23
N LEU A 144 18.87 1.77 2.94
CA LEU A 144 19.80 1.82 4.08
C LEU A 144 21.22 2.26 3.67
N LYS A 145 21.69 1.88 2.47
CA LYS A 145 22.99 2.35 1.98
C LYS A 145 22.96 3.85 1.67
N GLN A 146 21.86 4.33 1.07
CA GLN A 146 21.71 5.74 0.73
C GLN A 146 21.67 6.64 1.97
N SER A 147 21.07 6.19 3.07
CA SER A 147 20.99 6.96 4.31
C SER A 147 22.29 7.02 5.13
N VAL A 148 23.28 6.19 4.83
CA VAL A 148 24.63 6.24 5.44
C VAL A 148 25.56 7.20 4.69
N VAL A 149 25.21 7.56 3.46
CA VAL A 149 26.01 8.44 2.58
C VAL A 149 25.58 9.92 2.69
N GLN A 150 24.43 10.19 3.30
CA GLN A 150 23.89 11.53 3.58
C GLN A 150 24.23 11.96 5.01
#